data_AF-A0A0P7TY50-F1
#
_entry.id   AF-A0A0P7TY50-F1
#
_cell.length_a   1.000
_cell.length_b   1.000
_cell.length_c   1.000
_cell.angle_alpha   90.00
_cell.angle_beta   90.00
_cell.angle_gamma   90.00
#
_symmetry.space_group_name_H-M   'P 1'
#
loop_
_entity.id
_entity.type
_entity.pdbx_description
1 polymer ?
#
loop_
_entity_poly.entity_id
_entity_poly.type
_entity_poly.pdbx_seq_one_letter_code
_entity_poly.pdbx_strand_id
1 'polypeptide(L)'
;MGIFSYLDVVTLCRCAQVSKAWNILALDGSNWQKIDLFNFQTDIEGRVVENISKRCGGFLRQLSLRGCLSVGDASMKTFAQNCRNIEHLNLNGCTKITDSTCISLSKFCSKLRHLDLTSCVSITNHSLKALSEGCRGLENLNISWCDQITRDGVEALVRGCGGLKALFLRGCTQLDDEALKHLQKHCPELVTINVQSCTVTDEGLVGLCRGCHKLQTLCISGCSNITDASLTALGLNCPRLKILEAARCSHVTDAGFAILARNCHELEKMDLEECILLTDNTLLQLSIHCPRLQALSLSHCELITDDGIRHLSGSVCGQERLQVVELDNCPLITDLTLEHLKSCHRLERIELYDCQQVTRAGIKRIRVSGARHRGNVSDEPALQVLHNPLTGQRLGVRGGLCVKCESPLALAVPAIITAASCPGAAEVRGQRSDARDEEERSRWLVRTEPLAFPSRRYAFGRVGGRGGAAVSVLLAERASDPRMCGRMGRGADDTSTP
;
A
#
# COMPACT_ATOMS: atom_id res chain seq x y z
N MET A 1 8.40 -35.93 -1.64
CA MET A 1 8.86 -34.71 -2.34
C MET A 1 7.86 -33.55 -2.30
N GLY A 2 6.57 -33.71 -1.91
CA GLY A 2 5.61 -32.60 -2.01
C GLY A 2 5.26 -31.83 -0.72
N ILE A 3 5.44 -32.40 0.47
CA ILE A 3 4.82 -31.81 1.68
C ILE A 3 5.58 -30.55 2.15
N PHE A 4 6.91 -30.59 2.14
CA PHE A 4 7.73 -29.52 2.72
C PHE A 4 7.75 -28.24 1.87
N SER A 5 7.50 -28.33 0.57
CA SER A 5 7.40 -27.16 -0.31
C SER A 5 6.17 -26.28 -0.05
N TYR A 6 5.20 -26.76 0.74
CA TYR A 6 4.03 -25.97 1.17
C TYR A 6 4.22 -25.31 2.55
N LEU A 7 5.32 -25.61 3.25
CA LEU A 7 5.57 -25.10 4.60
C LEU A 7 6.29 -23.75 4.52
N ASP A 8 5.94 -22.83 5.42
CA ASP A 8 6.66 -21.56 5.55
C ASP A 8 8.07 -21.77 6.12
N VAL A 9 8.91 -20.75 5.99
CA VAL A 9 10.32 -20.75 6.43
C VAL A 9 10.47 -21.14 7.91
N VAL A 10 9.59 -20.65 8.79
CA VAL A 10 9.63 -20.93 10.23
C VAL A 10 9.28 -22.39 10.48
N THR A 11 8.25 -22.87 9.82
CA THR A 11 7.80 -24.26 9.93
C THR A 11 8.84 -25.22 9.36
N LEU A 12 9.48 -24.90 8.23
CA LEU A 12 10.62 -25.67 7.69
C LEU A 12 11.79 -25.74 8.68
N CYS A 13 12.14 -24.62 9.32
CA CYS A 13 13.16 -24.59 10.36
C CYS A 13 12.79 -25.47 11.57
N ARG A 14 11.51 -25.54 11.94
CA ARG A 14 11.03 -26.45 13.00
C ARG A 14 11.07 -27.91 12.55
N CYS A 15 10.63 -28.21 11.34
CA CYS A 15 10.70 -29.55 10.75
C CYS A 15 12.14 -30.06 10.72
N ALA A 16 13.11 -29.18 10.44
CA ALA A 16 14.51 -29.54 10.43
C ALA A 16 15.05 -29.99 11.80
N GLN A 17 14.33 -29.71 12.89
CA GLN A 17 14.71 -30.09 14.26
C GLN A 17 14.06 -31.41 14.71
N VAL A 18 13.14 -31.99 13.93
CA VAL A 18 12.37 -33.17 14.31
C VAL A 18 13.20 -34.46 14.27
N SER A 19 13.98 -34.68 13.20
CA SER A 19 14.82 -35.86 13.04
C SER A 19 15.93 -35.61 12.02
N LYS A 20 16.94 -36.49 11.94
CA LYS A 20 17.99 -36.41 10.91
C LYS A 20 17.42 -36.48 9.49
N ALA A 21 16.43 -37.34 9.26
CA ALA A 21 15.76 -37.46 7.96
C ALA A 21 14.97 -36.19 7.61
N TRP A 22 14.22 -35.66 8.59
CA TRP A 22 13.47 -34.41 8.40
C TRP A 22 14.40 -33.21 8.25
N ASN A 23 15.57 -33.20 8.89
CA ASN A 23 16.60 -32.19 8.70
C ASN A 23 17.07 -32.14 7.24
N ILE A 24 17.44 -33.28 6.67
CA ILE A 24 17.88 -33.36 5.28
C ILE A 24 16.75 -32.92 4.33
N LEU A 25 15.54 -33.41 4.56
CA LEU A 25 14.40 -33.08 3.70
C LEU A 25 14.00 -31.60 3.83
N ALA A 26 13.91 -31.05 5.04
CA ALA A 26 13.49 -29.67 5.29
C ALA A 26 14.52 -28.67 4.75
N LEU A 27 15.80 -29.05 4.75
CA LEU A 27 16.89 -28.20 4.28
C LEU A 27 17.27 -28.47 2.81
N ASP A 28 16.52 -29.30 2.10
CA ASP A 28 16.68 -29.47 0.66
C ASP A 28 16.35 -28.15 -0.06
N GLY A 29 17.28 -27.67 -0.89
CA GLY A 29 17.18 -26.36 -1.55
C GLY A 29 15.93 -26.17 -2.40
N SER A 30 15.30 -27.25 -2.89
CA SER A 30 14.06 -27.17 -3.66
C SER A 30 12.87 -26.67 -2.84
N ASN A 31 12.90 -26.81 -1.50
CA ASN A 31 11.89 -26.27 -0.59
C ASN A 31 12.07 -24.77 -0.30
N TRP A 32 13.21 -24.18 -0.69
CA TRP A 32 13.59 -22.80 -0.41
C TRP A 32 13.58 -21.92 -1.66
N GLN A 33 12.75 -22.26 -2.66
CA GLN A 33 12.64 -21.47 -3.89
C GLN A 33 12.05 -20.08 -3.66
N LYS A 34 11.20 -19.94 -2.64
CA LYS A 34 10.53 -18.70 -2.25
C LYS A 34 10.71 -18.46 -0.77
N ILE A 35 11.25 -17.29 -0.41
CA ILE A 35 11.48 -16.90 0.98
C ILE A 35 10.88 -15.52 1.18
N ASP A 36 10.02 -15.37 2.20
CA ASP A 36 9.51 -14.08 2.65
C ASP A 36 9.85 -13.90 4.13
N LEU A 37 10.63 -12.85 4.43
CA LEU A 37 11.07 -12.52 5.77
C LEU A 37 10.30 -11.34 6.38
N PHE A 38 9.15 -10.97 5.82
CA PHE A 38 8.34 -9.84 6.28
C PHE A 38 8.06 -9.85 7.80
N ASN A 39 7.81 -11.02 8.40
CA ASN A 39 7.52 -11.12 9.84
C ASN A 39 8.75 -10.87 10.74
N PHE A 40 9.95 -10.71 10.17
CA PHE A 40 11.22 -10.60 10.89
C PHE A 40 11.96 -9.29 10.59
N GLN A 41 11.28 -8.27 10.06
CA GLN A 41 11.85 -7.00 9.58
C GLN A 41 12.95 -6.38 10.47
N THR A 42 12.76 -6.36 11.78
CA THR A 42 13.70 -5.78 12.74
C THR A 42 14.87 -6.70 13.07
N ASP A 43 14.72 -8.00 12.86
CA ASP A 43 15.61 -9.05 13.35
C ASP A 43 16.52 -9.59 12.23
N ILE A 44 16.22 -9.29 10.96
CA ILE A 44 17.05 -9.71 9.83
C ILE A 44 18.25 -8.78 9.68
N GLU A 45 19.38 -9.25 10.21
CA GLU A 45 20.71 -8.72 9.91
C GLU A 45 21.25 -9.24 8.56
N GLY A 46 22.20 -8.51 7.97
CA GLY A 46 22.84 -8.90 6.72
C GLY A 46 23.44 -10.32 6.72
N ARG A 47 23.92 -10.79 7.88
CA ARG A 47 24.45 -12.15 8.04
C ARG A 47 23.41 -13.24 7.78
N VAL A 48 22.14 -12.99 8.11
CA VAL A 48 21.05 -13.94 7.83
C VAL A 48 20.85 -14.09 6.33
N VAL A 49 20.85 -12.97 5.60
CA VAL A 49 20.75 -12.96 4.13
C VAL A 49 21.93 -13.70 3.50
N GLU A 50 23.15 -13.49 4.01
CA GLU A 50 24.33 -14.23 3.55
C GLU A 50 24.19 -15.75 3.78
N ASN A 51 23.74 -16.17 4.95
CA ASN A 51 23.55 -17.58 5.27
C ASN A 51 22.47 -18.22 4.38
N ILE A 52 21.35 -17.53 4.18
CA ILE A 52 20.30 -17.95 3.24
C ILE A 52 20.89 -18.11 1.84
N SER A 53 21.70 -17.15 1.39
CA SER A 53 22.30 -17.19 0.05
C SER A 53 23.23 -18.40 -0.14
N LYS A 54 24.04 -18.73 0.87
CA LYS A 54 24.96 -19.89 0.83
C LYS A 54 24.20 -21.21 0.88
N ARG A 55 23.11 -21.26 1.64
CA ARG A 55 22.29 -22.47 1.82
C ARG A 55 21.43 -22.76 0.59
N CYS A 56 20.70 -21.75 0.09
CA CYS A 56 19.75 -21.91 -1.01
C CYS A 56 20.46 -21.86 -2.37
N GLY A 57 21.45 -20.98 -2.50
CA GLY A 57 22.26 -20.82 -3.71
C GLY A 57 21.42 -20.72 -4.98
N GLY A 58 21.71 -21.61 -5.93
CA GLY A 58 21.06 -21.63 -7.25
C GLY A 58 19.58 -22.04 -7.26
N PHE A 59 19.00 -22.50 -6.15
CA PHE A 59 17.58 -22.88 -6.10
C PHE A 59 16.65 -21.69 -5.81
N LEU A 60 17.17 -20.62 -5.21
CA LEU A 60 16.36 -19.48 -4.81
C LEU A 60 15.89 -18.70 -6.05
N ARG A 61 14.57 -18.57 -6.20
CA ARG A 61 13.91 -17.85 -7.30
C ARG A 61 13.23 -16.57 -6.83
N GLN A 62 12.75 -16.55 -5.59
CA GLN A 62 12.03 -15.40 -5.02
C GLN A 62 12.51 -15.11 -3.61
N LEU A 63 12.87 -13.86 -3.34
CA LEU A 63 13.23 -13.39 -2.00
C LEU A 63 12.55 -12.05 -1.70
N SER A 64 11.88 -11.98 -0.56
CA SER A 64 11.35 -10.74 0.01
C SER A 64 12.09 -10.39 1.31
N LEU A 65 12.72 -9.21 1.29
CA LEU A 65 13.37 -8.55 2.43
C LEU A 65 12.65 -7.24 2.78
N ARG A 66 11.36 -7.12 2.43
CA ARG A 66 10.58 -5.90 2.65
C ARG A 66 10.67 -5.46 4.11
N GLY A 67 11.08 -4.21 4.33
CA GLY A 67 11.22 -3.55 5.62
C GLY A 67 12.48 -3.95 6.41
N CYS A 68 13.39 -4.74 5.85
CA CYS A 68 14.61 -5.15 6.53
C CYS A 68 15.66 -4.02 6.50
N LEU A 69 15.55 -3.07 7.44
CA LEU A 69 16.37 -1.84 7.51
C LEU A 69 17.88 -2.09 7.73
N SER A 70 18.24 -3.25 8.25
CA SER A 70 19.63 -3.62 8.55
C SER A 70 20.37 -4.22 7.35
N VAL A 71 19.66 -4.61 6.28
CA VAL A 71 20.26 -5.18 5.07
C VAL A 71 20.93 -4.08 4.26
N GLY A 72 22.20 -4.28 3.93
CA GLY A 72 23.00 -3.34 3.14
C GLY A 72 23.77 -4.01 2.00
N ASP A 73 24.59 -3.22 1.31
CA ASP A 73 25.24 -3.63 0.06
C ASP A 73 26.17 -4.84 0.21
N ALA A 74 26.87 -4.98 1.33
CA ALA A 74 27.79 -6.09 1.57
C ALA A 74 27.06 -7.45 1.54
N SER A 75 25.97 -7.57 2.32
CA SER A 75 25.14 -8.77 2.34
C SER A 75 24.48 -9.03 0.98
N MET A 76 24.03 -7.97 0.30
CA MET A 76 23.39 -8.09 -1.01
C MET A 76 24.37 -8.48 -2.12
N LYS A 77 25.63 -8.07 -2.02
CA LYS A 77 26.70 -8.50 -2.93
C LYS A 77 26.96 -10.00 -2.78
N THR A 78 27.12 -10.49 -1.56
CA THR A 78 27.28 -11.93 -1.29
C THR A 78 26.06 -12.71 -1.75
N PHE A 79 24.86 -12.18 -1.51
CA PHE A 79 23.63 -12.76 -2.02
C PHE A 79 23.63 -12.90 -3.54
N ALA A 80 23.91 -11.81 -4.27
CA ALA A 80 23.89 -11.80 -5.73
C ALA A 80 24.88 -12.82 -6.32
N GLN A 81 26.05 -12.98 -5.70
CA GLN A 81 27.08 -13.94 -6.14
C GLN A 81 26.63 -15.40 -6.05
N ASN A 82 25.86 -15.74 -5.01
CA ASN A 82 25.41 -17.11 -4.71
C ASN A 82 24.06 -17.45 -5.37
N CYS A 83 23.15 -16.48 -5.48
CA CYS A 83 21.76 -16.67 -5.91
C CYS A 83 21.52 -16.21 -7.37
N ARG A 84 22.34 -16.71 -8.32
CA ARG A 84 22.32 -16.25 -9.73
C ARG A 84 21.03 -16.55 -10.51
N ASN A 85 20.18 -17.42 -9.97
CA ASN A 85 18.89 -17.80 -10.58
C ASN A 85 17.70 -17.03 -10.02
N ILE A 86 17.94 -15.99 -9.21
CA ILE A 86 16.88 -15.15 -8.67
C ILE A 86 16.08 -14.49 -9.80
N GLU A 87 14.76 -14.56 -9.69
CA GLU A 87 13.80 -14.01 -10.66
C GLU A 87 12.97 -12.88 -10.03
N HIS A 88 12.69 -12.97 -8.73
CA HIS A 88 11.92 -11.96 -7.98
C HIS A 88 12.68 -11.53 -6.73
N LEU A 89 12.91 -10.23 -6.59
CA LEU A 89 13.59 -9.67 -5.43
C LEU A 89 12.81 -8.45 -4.92
N ASN A 90 12.39 -8.50 -3.66
CA ASN A 90 11.76 -7.37 -2.99
C ASN A 90 12.67 -6.81 -1.89
N LEU A 91 13.09 -5.56 -2.06
CA LEU A 91 13.95 -4.79 -1.17
C LEU A 91 13.23 -3.52 -0.67
N ASN A 92 11.90 -3.49 -0.74
CA ASN A 92 11.09 -2.36 -0.33
C ASN A 92 11.45 -1.93 1.10
N GLY A 93 11.81 -0.66 1.28
CA GLY A 93 12.16 -0.09 2.58
C GLY A 93 13.55 -0.47 3.09
N CYS A 94 14.41 -1.14 2.31
CA CYS A 94 15.79 -1.40 2.70
C CYS A 94 16.67 -0.14 2.51
N THR A 95 16.58 0.80 3.44
CA THR A 95 17.17 2.15 3.33
C THR A 95 18.70 2.21 3.30
N LYS A 96 19.42 1.13 3.68
CA LYS A 96 20.89 1.05 3.61
C LYS A 96 21.42 0.54 2.26
N ILE A 97 20.55 0.27 1.31
CA ILE A 97 20.92 -0.19 -0.03
C ILE A 97 21.25 1.00 -0.92
N THR A 98 22.36 0.91 -1.66
CA THR A 98 22.82 1.92 -2.61
C THR A 98 22.97 1.33 -4.01
N ASP A 99 23.46 2.14 -4.96
CA ASP A 99 23.79 1.72 -6.32
C ASP A 99 24.71 0.48 -6.37
N SER A 100 25.54 0.28 -5.34
CA SER A 100 26.43 -0.88 -5.22
C SER A 100 25.68 -2.22 -5.27
N THR A 101 24.47 -2.28 -4.70
CA THR A 101 23.62 -3.46 -4.77
C THR A 101 23.13 -3.69 -6.20
N CYS A 102 22.62 -2.66 -6.88
CA CYS A 102 22.16 -2.78 -8.27
C CYS A 102 23.30 -3.17 -9.23
N ILE A 103 24.51 -2.65 -9.01
CA ILE A 103 25.72 -3.07 -9.74
C ILE A 103 26.06 -4.55 -9.48
N SER A 104 25.86 -5.02 -8.25
CA SER A 104 26.07 -6.44 -7.92
C SER A 104 24.99 -7.33 -8.56
N LEU A 105 23.73 -6.90 -8.53
CA LEU A 105 22.63 -7.60 -9.18
C LEU A 105 22.83 -7.67 -10.70
N SER A 106 23.21 -6.57 -11.35
CA SER A 106 23.47 -6.56 -12.79
C SER A 106 24.59 -7.52 -13.20
N LYS A 107 25.62 -7.66 -12.37
CA LYS A 107 26.76 -8.54 -12.65
C LYS A 107 26.43 -10.02 -12.52
N PHE A 108 25.56 -10.41 -11.60
CA PHE A 108 25.39 -11.82 -11.21
C PHE A 108 23.97 -12.39 -11.43
N CYS A 109 22.95 -11.54 -11.53
CA CYS A 109 21.52 -11.92 -11.49
C CYS A 109 20.80 -11.62 -12.81
N SER A 110 21.31 -12.09 -13.95
CA SER A 110 20.75 -11.79 -15.28
C SER A 110 19.36 -12.39 -15.56
N LYS A 111 18.86 -13.27 -14.67
CA LYS A 111 17.50 -13.86 -14.75
C LYS A 111 16.45 -13.05 -13.99
N LEU A 112 16.82 -11.91 -13.42
CA LEU A 112 15.90 -11.08 -12.66
C LEU A 112 14.79 -10.55 -13.56
N ARG A 113 13.54 -10.81 -13.17
CA ARG A 113 12.32 -10.40 -13.86
C ARG A 113 11.52 -9.38 -13.07
N HIS A 114 11.55 -9.47 -11.74
CA HIS A 114 10.80 -8.57 -10.85
C HIS A 114 11.73 -8.02 -9.78
N LEU A 115 11.79 -6.68 -9.69
CA LEU A 115 12.58 -5.98 -8.70
C LEU A 115 11.73 -4.89 -8.04
N ASP A 116 11.64 -4.91 -6.72
CA ASP A 116 11.01 -3.86 -5.92
C ASP A 116 12.07 -3.15 -5.06
N LEU A 117 12.28 -1.88 -5.34
CA LEU A 117 13.20 -0.95 -4.66
C LEU A 117 12.42 0.22 -4.02
N THR A 118 11.13 0.05 -3.75
CA THR A 118 10.30 1.10 -3.14
C THR A 118 10.96 1.67 -1.88
N SER A 119 11.04 2.99 -1.77
CA SER A 119 11.65 3.70 -0.62
C SER A 119 13.13 3.37 -0.36
N CYS A 120 13.86 2.87 -1.36
CA CYS A 120 15.32 2.80 -1.33
C CYS A 120 15.90 4.17 -1.75
N VAL A 121 15.88 5.13 -0.82
CA VAL A 121 16.17 6.56 -1.07
C VAL A 121 17.60 6.87 -1.54
N SER A 122 18.54 5.93 -1.38
CA SER A 122 19.94 6.07 -1.80
C SER A 122 20.24 5.50 -3.19
N ILE A 123 19.21 5.09 -3.93
CA ILE A 123 19.29 4.62 -5.31
C ILE A 123 19.25 5.82 -6.26
N THR A 124 20.15 5.84 -7.24
CA THR A 124 20.29 6.91 -8.24
C THR A 124 20.18 6.39 -9.67
N ASN A 125 20.31 7.27 -10.66
CA ASN A 125 20.37 6.92 -12.08
C ASN A 125 21.45 5.87 -12.39
N HIS A 126 22.52 5.78 -11.60
CA HIS A 126 23.56 4.75 -11.77
C HIS A 126 23.03 3.34 -11.55
N SER A 127 22.10 3.14 -10.62
CA SER A 127 21.42 1.85 -10.45
C SER A 127 20.64 1.45 -11.69
N LEU A 128 19.85 2.37 -12.24
CA LEU A 128 19.01 2.09 -13.40
C LEU A 128 19.85 1.76 -14.63
N LYS A 129 20.96 2.47 -14.83
CA LYS A 129 21.94 2.14 -15.86
C LYS A 129 22.56 0.75 -15.65
N ALA A 130 22.99 0.43 -14.42
CA ALA A 130 23.57 -0.89 -14.15
C ALA A 130 22.56 -2.01 -14.42
N LEU A 131 21.30 -1.85 -13.98
CA LEU A 131 20.23 -2.81 -14.21
C LEU A 131 19.95 -2.98 -15.71
N SER A 132 19.98 -1.92 -16.50
CA SER A 132 19.74 -2.00 -17.95
C SER A 132 20.83 -2.77 -18.70
N GLU A 133 22.07 -2.74 -18.20
CA GLU A 133 23.20 -3.45 -18.80
C GLU A 133 23.14 -4.96 -18.50
N GLY A 134 22.80 -5.34 -17.26
CA GLY A 134 22.90 -6.73 -16.77
C GLY A 134 21.58 -7.50 -16.62
N CYS A 135 20.46 -6.81 -16.41
CA CYS A 135 19.14 -7.39 -16.13
C CYS A 135 18.17 -7.12 -17.29
N ARG A 136 18.55 -7.44 -18.53
CA ARG A 136 17.75 -7.14 -19.75
C ARG A 136 16.41 -7.88 -19.82
N GLY A 137 16.24 -8.94 -19.03
CA GLY A 137 14.99 -9.71 -18.89
C GLY A 137 14.01 -9.14 -17.87
N LEU A 138 14.24 -7.93 -17.35
CA LEU A 138 13.38 -7.32 -16.35
C LEU A 138 11.99 -7.01 -16.93
N GLU A 139 10.96 -7.56 -16.31
CA GLU A 139 9.56 -7.39 -16.70
C GLU A 139 8.85 -6.39 -15.78
N ASN A 140 9.17 -6.39 -14.48
CA ASN A 140 8.55 -5.50 -13.49
C ASN A 140 9.61 -4.79 -12.65
N LEU A 141 9.52 -3.46 -12.60
CA LEU A 141 10.35 -2.64 -11.73
C LEU A 141 9.48 -1.68 -10.91
N ASN A 142 9.70 -1.65 -9.60
CA ASN A 142 9.14 -0.64 -8.72
C ASN A 142 10.27 0.18 -8.08
N ILE A 143 10.30 1.48 -8.36
CA ILE A 143 11.24 2.46 -7.81
C ILE A 143 10.49 3.64 -7.18
N SER A 144 9.30 3.37 -6.64
CA SER A 144 8.47 4.39 -5.99
C SER A 144 9.23 5.01 -4.80
N TRP A 145 9.11 6.32 -4.64
CA TRP A 145 9.81 7.11 -3.61
C TRP A 145 11.34 7.02 -3.68
N CYS A 146 11.89 6.78 -4.87
CA CYS A 146 13.32 6.96 -5.16
C CYS A 146 13.53 8.34 -5.78
N ASP A 147 13.54 9.38 -4.95
CA ASP A 147 13.49 10.78 -5.40
C ASP A 147 14.74 11.24 -6.16
N GLN A 148 15.85 10.48 -6.12
CA GLN A 148 17.08 10.80 -6.87
C GLN A 148 17.07 10.27 -8.31
N ILE A 149 15.99 9.61 -8.73
CA ILE A 149 15.82 9.15 -10.11
C ILE A 149 15.28 10.30 -10.97
N THR A 150 15.93 10.52 -12.11
CA THR A 150 15.52 11.50 -13.12
C THR A 150 15.25 10.81 -14.46
N ARG A 151 14.81 11.60 -15.46
CA ARG A 151 14.58 11.12 -16.82
C ARG A 151 15.77 10.37 -17.42
N ASP A 152 17.02 10.75 -17.09
CA ASP A 152 18.22 10.12 -17.65
C ASP A 152 18.37 8.68 -17.14
N GLY A 153 17.99 8.44 -15.88
CA GLY A 153 17.95 7.09 -15.32
C GLY A 153 16.88 6.22 -15.98
N VAL A 154 15.69 6.78 -16.19
CA VAL A 154 14.60 6.08 -16.90
C VAL A 154 15.00 5.80 -18.34
N GLU A 155 15.61 6.74 -19.05
CA GLU A 155 16.13 6.54 -20.40
C GLU A 155 17.15 5.40 -20.44
N ALA A 156 18.13 5.41 -19.53
CA ALA A 156 19.13 4.36 -19.45
C ALA A 156 18.50 2.99 -19.20
N LEU A 157 17.49 2.92 -18.33
CA LEU A 157 16.74 1.70 -18.01
C LEU A 157 16.07 1.12 -19.26
N VAL A 158 15.20 1.91 -19.90
CA VAL A 158 14.30 1.42 -20.95
C VAL A 158 15.05 1.06 -22.23
N ARG A 159 16.22 1.68 -22.48
CA ARG A 159 17.12 1.30 -23.58
C ARG A 159 17.65 -0.13 -23.44
N GLY A 160 17.84 -0.63 -22.22
CA GLY A 160 18.31 -2.00 -21.98
C GLY A 160 17.20 -3.01 -21.69
N CYS A 161 16.12 -2.56 -21.02
CA CYS A 161 15.01 -3.39 -20.56
C CYS A 161 13.73 -3.16 -21.39
N GLY A 162 13.80 -3.35 -22.72
CA GLY A 162 12.64 -3.14 -23.61
C GLY A 162 11.45 -4.10 -23.38
N GLY A 163 11.65 -5.18 -22.62
CA GLY A 163 10.62 -6.15 -22.23
C GLY A 163 9.82 -5.78 -20.99
N LEU A 164 9.97 -4.56 -20.46
CA LEU A 164 9.22 -4.07 -19.30
C LEU A 164 7.71 -4.10 -19.56
N LYS A 165 7.00 -4.76 -18.64
CA LYS A 165 5.54 -4.87 -18.59
C LYS A 165 4.94 -4.01 -17.48
N ALA A 166 5.65 -3.82 -16.37
CA ALA A 166 5.18 -3.01 -15.25
C ALA A 166 6.26 -2.07 -14.73
N LEU A 167 5.96 -0.77 -14.64
CA LEU A 167 6.87 0.23 -14.09
C LEU A 167 6.14 1.13 -13.09
N PHE A 168 6.62 1.16 -11.85
CA PHE A 168 6.05 1.99 -10.79
C PHE A 168 7.05 3.07 -10.39
N LEU A 169 6.63 4.33 -10.56
CA LEU A 169 7.40 5.56 -10.41
C LEU A 169 6.74 6.52 -9.41
N ARG A 170 5.84 6.01 -8.56
CA ARG A 170 5.07 6.83 -7.62
C ARG A 170 6.01 7.69 -6.77
N GLY A 171 5.73 8.98 -6.68
CA GLY A 171 6.46 9.92 -5.83
C GLY A 171 7.84 10.31 -6.37
N CYS A 172 8.25 9.86 -7.55
CA CYS A 172 9.47 10.32 -8.22
C CYS A 172 9.26 11.72 -8.80
N THR A 173 9.26 12.74 -7.94
CA THR A 173 8.87 14.13 -8.29
C THR A 173 9.79 14.82 -9.30
N GLN A 174 10.99 14.28 -9.57
CA GLN A 174 11.91 14.80 -10.59
C GLN A 174 11.60 14.28 -12.02
N LEU A 175 10.54 13.48 -12.20
CA LEU A 175 10.15 12.95 -13.50
C LEU A 175 9.19 13.88 -14.24
N ASP A 176 9.57 14.21 -15.47
CA ASP A 176 8.85 15.05 -16.43
C ASP A 176 8.36 14.23 -17.64
N ASP A 177 7.78 14.92 -18.63
CA ASP A 177 7.24 14.30 -19.84
C ASP A 177 8.29 13.58 -20.70
N GLU A 178 9.57 13.98 -20.63
CA GLU A 178 10.65 13.32 -21.37
C GLU A 178 10.84 11.88 -20.90
N ALA A 179 10.69 11.61 -19.59
CA ALA A 179 10.73 10.24 -19.09
C ALA A 179 9.65 9.35 -19.74
N LEU A 180 8.44 9.89 -19.96
CA LEU A 180 7.35 9.18 -20.63
C LEU A 180 7.59 9.00 -22.15
N LYS A 181 8.22 9.97 -22.81
CA LYS A 181 8.64 9.84 -24.22
C LYS A 181 9.66 8.73 -24.42
N HIS A 182 10.58 8.52 -23.47
CA HIS A 182 11.50 7.39 -23.53
C HIS A 182 10.77 6.04 -23.41
N LEU A 183 9.76 5.94 -22.54
CA LEU A 183 8.92 4.75 -22.41
C LEU A 183 8.14 4.46 -23.69
N GLN A 184 7.52 5.48 -24.28
CA GLN A 184 6.84 5.39 -25.59
C GLN A 184 7.73 4.72 -26.65
N LYS A 185 9.00 5.11 -26.71
CA LYS A 185 9.94 4.66 -27.75
C LYS A 185 10.46 3.23 -27.53
N HIS A 186 10.59 2.80 -26.28
CA HIS A 186 11.36 1.61 -25.94
C HIS A 186 10.57 0.49 -25.26
N CYS A 187 9.34 0.75 -24.77
CA CYS A 187 8.56 -0.21 -23.99
C CYS A 187 7.15 -0.48 -24.58
N PRO A 188 7.02 -1.05 -25.79
CA PRO A 188 5.71 -1.33 -26.42
C PRO A 188 4.90 -2.42 -25.68
N GLU A 189 5.57 -3.22 -24.85
CA GLU A 189 4.95 -4.29 -24.05
C GLU A 189 4.42 -3.82 -22.68
N LEU A 190 4.46 -2.50 -22.42
CA LEU A 190 4.04 -1.96 -21.13
C LEU A 190 2.53 -2.18 -20.91
N VAL A 191 2.21 -2.83 -19.78
CA VAL A 191 0.85 -3.17 -19.35
C VAL A 191 0.44 -2.33 -18.15
N THR A 192 1.38 -2.00 -17.27
CA THR A 192 1.12 -1.27 -16.03
C THR A 192 2.12 -0.13 -15.87
N ILE A 193 1.60 1.06 -15.61
CA ILE A 193 2.42 2.20 -15.24
C ILE A 193 1.78 2.97 -14.09
N ASN A 194 2.59 3.37 -13.12
CA ASN A 194 2.17 4.25 -12.03
C ASN A 194 3.13 5.44 -11.99
N VAL A 195 2.58 6.64 -12.23
CA VAL A 195 3.28 7.93 -12.17
C VAL A 195 2.61 8.87 -11.16
N GLN A 196 1.98 8.29 -10.13
CA GLN A 196 1.31 9.04 -9.08
C GLN A 196 2.26 10.08 -8.47
N SER A 197 1.79 11.32 -8.34
CA SER A 197 2.55 12.44 -7.79
C SER A 197 3.86 12.77 -8.54
N CYS A 198 3.96 12.45 -9.82
CA CYS A 198 5.00 12.96 -10.72
C CYS A 198 4.57 14.28 -11.38
N THR A 199 5.53 15.02 -11.95
CA THR A 199 5.28 16.31 -12.63
C THR A 199 4.88 16.18 -14.11
N VAL A 200 4.26 15.07 -14.48
CA VAL A 200 3.85 14.77 -15.86
C VAL A 200 2.64 15.59 -16.30
N THR A 201 2.55 15.88 -17.59
CA THR A 201 1.46 16.61 -18.24
C THR A 201 0.82 15.80 -19.36
N ASP A 202 -0.16 16.40 -20.04
CA ASP A 202 -0.77 15.78 -21.22
C ASP A 202 0.24 15.44 -22.32
N GLU A 203 1.33 16.21 -22.48
CA GLU A 203 2.31 15.93 -23.53
C GLU A 203 2.97 14.55 -23.34
N GLY A 204 3.44 14.26 -22.13
CA GLY A 204 4.07 12.99 -21.80
C GLY A 204 3.08 11.83 -21.86
N LEU A 205 1.87 12.02 -21.32
CA LEU A 205 0.87 10.95 -21.27
C LEU A 205 0.29 10.62 -22.66
N VAL A 206 0.04 11.63 -23.49
CA VAL A 206 -0.35 11.44 -24.90
C VAL A 206 0.75 10.69 -25.66
N GLY A 207 2.02 11.06 -25.45
CA GLY A 207 3.16 10.34 -26.02
C GLY A 207 3.17 8.87 -25.60
N LEU A 208 3.06 8.60 -24.31
CA LEU A 208 3.01 7.24 -23.75
C LEU A 208 1.90 6.40 -24.40
N CYS A 209 0.68 6.93 -24.49
CA CYS A 209 -0.47 6.24 -25.07
C CYS A 209 -0.24 5.84 -26.53
N ARG A 210 0.47 6.66 -27.31
CA ARG A 210 0.79 6.39 -28.73
C ARG A 210 1.82 5.26 -28.92
N GLY A 211 2.58 4.90 -27.89
CA GLY A 211 3.57 3.81 -27.96
C GLY A 211 3.15 2.54 -27.21
N CYS A 212 2.32 2.67 -26.18
CA CYS A 212 2.00 1.60 -25.23
C CYS A 212 0.54 1.13 -25.37
N HIS A 213 0.19 0.52 -26.51
CA HIS A 213 -1.19 0.08 -26.80
C HIS A 213 -1.68 -1.10 -25.94
N LYS A 214 -0.77 -1.76 -25.21
CA LYS A 214 -1.06 -2.91 -24.33
C LYS A 214 -1.41 -2.50 -22.89
N LEU A 215 -1.48 -1.19 -22.62
CA LEU A 215 -1.74 -0.66 -21.30
C LEU A 215 -3.10 -1.15 -20.76
N GLN A 216 -3.08 -1.70 -19.55
CA GLN A 216 -4.25 -2.17 -18.81
C GLN A 216 -4.45 -1.43 -17.49
N THR A 217 -3.36 -0.95 -16.88
CA THR A 217 -3.38 -0.26 -15.59
C THR A 217 -2.57 1.02 -15.66
N LEU A 218 -3.22 2.14 -15.37
CA LEU A 218 -2.61 3.45 -15.32
C LEU A 218 -2.98 4.15 -14.01
N CYS A 219 -1.97 4.62 -13.29
CA CYS A 219 -2.17 5.51 -12.15
C CYS A 219 -1.46 6.84 -12.41
N ILE A 220 -2.25 7.91 -12.46
CA ILE A 220 -1.86 9.31 -12.67
C ILE A 220 -2.36 10.20 -11.53
N SER A 221 -2.74 9.59 -10.39
CA SER A 221 -3.27 10.32 -9.25
C SER A 221 -2.29 11.39 -8.75
N GLY A 222 -2.80 12.58 -8.42
CA GLY A 222 -1.99 13.72 -8.00
C GLY A 222 -1.20 14.41 -9.12
N CYS A 223 -1.35 14.00 -10.38
CA CYS A 223 -0.84 14.74 -11.54
C CYS A 223 -1.85 15.82 -11.93
N SER A 224 -1.78 16.99 -11.29
CA SER A 224 -2.77 18.07 -11.43
C SER A 224 -2.79 18.72 -12.82
N ASN A 225 -1.76 18.54 -13.64
CA ASN A 225 -1.64 19.14 -14.98
C ASN A 225 -2.26 18.26 -16.09
N ILE A 226 -2.97 17.19 -15.73
CA ILE A 226 -3.66 16.31 -16.68
C ILE A 226 -5.05 16.84 -16.98
N THR A 227 -5.41 16.85 -18.26
CA THR A 227 -6.72 17.30 -18.75
C THR A 227 -7.41 16.23 -19.62
N ASP A 228 -8.54 16.58 -20.21
CA ASP A 228 -9.28 15.73 -21.15
C ASP A 228 -8.45 15.30 -22.38
N ALA A 229 -7.36 16.01 -22.71
CA ALA A 229 -6.47 15.61 -23.80
C ALA A 229 -5.83 14.23 -23.53
N SER A 230 -5.40 13.97 -22.30
CA SER A 230 -4.89 12.66 -21.89
C SER A 230 -5.95 11.58 -21.91
N LEU A 231 -7.15 11.86 -21.39
CA LEU A 231 -8.26 10.91 -21.39
C LEU A 231 -8.68 10.55 -22.82
N THR A 232 -8.69 11.53 -23.72
CA THR A 232 -8.92 11.34 -25.15
C THR A 232 -7.85 10.42 -25.75
N ALA A 233 -6.57 10.66 -25.47
CA ALA A 233 -5.50 9.83 -25.99
C ALA A 233 -5.54 8.39 -25.45
N LEU A 234 -5.90 8.21 -24.19
CA LEU A 234 -6.14 6.89 -23.60
C LEU A 234 -7.26 6.14 -24.33
N GLY A 235 -8.41 6.80 -24.52
CA GLY A 235 -9.54 6.23 -25.25
C GLY A 235 -9.14 5.80 -26.67
N LEU A 236 -8.39 6.63 -27.38
CA LEU A 236 -8.04 6.35 -28.77
C LEU A 236 -6.94 5.29 -28.96
N ASN A 237 -6.06 5.08 -27.96
CA ASN A 237 -4.86 4.24 -28.16
C ASN A 237 -4.74 3.04 -27.21
N CYS A 238 -5.53 3.00 -26.12
CA CYS A 238 -5.44 1.98 -25.07
C CYS A 238 -6.79 1.26 -24.85
N PRO A 239 -7.31 0.49 -25.84
CA PRO A 239 -8.63 -0.14 -25.75
C PRO A 239 -8.71 -1.26 -24.69
N ARG A 240 -7.56 -1.74 -24.18
CA ARG A 240 -7.45 -2.77 -23.15
C ARG A 240 -7.39 -2.21 -21.73
N LEU A 241 -7.61 -0.91 -21.55
CA LEU A 241 -7.53 -0.29 -20.23
C LEU A 241 -8.59 -0.89 -19.29
N LYS A 242 -8.15 -1.34 -18.12
CA LYS A 242 -8.98 -1.97 -17.07
C LYS A 242 -9.01 -1.16 -15.79
N ILE A 243 -7.89 -0.56 -15.42
CA ILE A 243 -7.73 0.18 -14.17
C ILE A 243 -7.20 1.58 -14.50
N LEU A 244 -7.95 2.60 -14.12
CA LEU A 244 -7.54 4.00 -14.20
C LEU A 244 -7.67 4.65 -12.82
N GLU A 245 -6.55 5.06 -12.26
CA GLU A 245 -6.50 5.86 -11.03
C GLU A 245 -6.10 7.29 -11.42
N ALA A 246 -7.03 8.22 -11.27
CA ALA A 246 -6.90 9.63 -11.66
C ALA A 246 -7.31 10.59 -10.54
N ALA A 247 -7.20 10.14 -9.29
CA ALA A 247 -7.54 10.95 -8.14
C ALA A 247 -6.76 12.27 -8.14
N ARG A 248 -7.39 13.38 -7.75
CA ARG A 248 -6.83 14.74 -7.74
C ARG A 248 -6.41 15.29 -9.10
N CYS A 249 -6.91 14.72 -10.20
CA CYS A 249 -6.82 15.37 -11.51
C CYS A 249 -8.00 16.35 -11.64
N SER A 250 -7.87 17.56 -11.10
CA SER A 250 -8.97 18.53 -11.00
C SER A 250 -9.42 19.17 -12.33
N HIS A 251 -8.70 18.92 -13.43
CA HIS A 251 -8.97 19.49 -14.75
C HIS A 251 -9.60 18.51 -15.75
N VAL A 252 -9.87 17.27 -15.35
CA VAL A 252 -10.65 16.34 -16.18
C VAL A 252 -12.14 16.60 -16.03
N THR A 253 -12.87 16.47 -17.13
CA THR A 253 -14.31 16.75 -17.20
C THR A 253 -15.07 15.59 -17.82
N ASP A 254 -16.40 15.71 -17.86
CA ASP A 254 -17.26 14.73 -18.51
C ASP A 254 -16.91 14.50 -19.99
N ALA A 255 -16.34 15.49 -20.68
CA ALA A 255 -15.97 15.37 -22.10
C ALA A 255 -14.85 14.35 -22.32
N GLY A 256 -13.80 14.38 -21.49
CA GLY A 256 -12.71 13.40 -21.53
C GLY A 256 -13.20 12.00 -21.21
N PHE A 257 -14.02 11.85 -20.16
CA PHE A 257 -14.59 10.55 -19.79
C PHE A 257 -15.58 10.00 -20.81
N ALA A 258 -16.35 10.85 -21.51
CA ALA A 258 -17.22 10.41 -22.58
C ALA A 258 -16.43 9.71 -23.71
N ILE A 259 -15.27 10.26 -24.09
CA ILE A 259 -14.41 9.67 -25.12
C ILE A 259 -13.74 8.40 -24.59
N LEU A 260 -13.21 8.43 -23.36
CA LEU A 260 -12.59 7.27 -22.72
C LEU A 260 -13.57 6.09 -22.65
N ALA A 261 -14.77 6.31 -22.11
CA ALA A 261 -15.79 5.29 -21.91
C ALA A 261 -16.19 4.63 -23.24
N ARG A 262 -16.36 5.42 -24.30
CA ARG A 262 -16.76 4.95 -25.64
C ARG A 262 -15.75 4.02 -26.30
N ASN A 263 -14.49 4.01 -25.87
CA ASN A 263 -13.44 3.22 -26.51
C ASN A 263 -12.79 2.19 -25.56
N CYS A 264 -12.91 2.37 -24.24
CA CYS A 264 -12.33 1.48 -23.22
C CYS A 264 -13.41 0.62 -22.54
N HIS A 265 -13.95 -0.37 -23.26
CA HIS A 265 -15.02 -1.24 -22.76
C HIS A 265 -14.56 -2.30 -21.73
N GLU A 266 -13.25 -2.43 -21.55
CA GLU A 266 -12.66 -3.34 -20.56
C GLU A 266 -12.46 -2.70 -19.18
N LEU A 267 -12.88 -1.46 -18.96
CA LEU A 267 -12.76 -0.78 -17.66
C LEU A 267 -13.46 -1.57 -16.54
N GLU A 268 -12.70 -1.86 -15.48
CA GLU A 268 -13.10 -2.62 -14.30
C GLU A 268 -13.00 -1.79 -13.03
N LYS A 269 -11.99 -0.92 -12.91
CA LYS A 269 -11.77 -0.09 -11.72
C LYS A 269 -11.44 1.34 -12.11
N MET A 270 -12.11 2.29 -11.49
CA MET A 270 -11.80 3.72 -11.63
C MET A 270 -11.77 4.38 -10.26
N ASP A 271 -10.69 5.11 -10.01
CA ASP A 271 -10.56 6.01 -8.86
C ASP A 271 -10.51 7.45 -9.39
N LEU A 272 -11.59 8.18 -9.16
CA LEU A 272 -11.82 9.55 -9.61
C LEU A 272 -11.96 10.51 -8.41
N GLU A 273 -11.39 10.15 -7.25
CA GLU A 273 -11.44 10.98 -6.05
C GLU A 273 -10.94 12.41 -6.34
N GLU A 274 -11.61 13.44 -5.81
CA GLU A 274 -11.28 14.85 -6.00
C GLU A 274 -11.27 15.31 -7.49
N CYS A 275 -11.92 14.58 -8.41
CA CYS A 275 -12.23 15.08 -9.76
C CYS A 275 -13.48 15.97 -9.71
N ILE A 276 -13.33 17.18 -9.17
CA ILE A 276 -14.41 18.11 -8.78
C ILE A 276 -15.31 18.60 -9.93
N LEU A 277 -14.87 18.48 -11.18
CA LEU A 277 -15.62 18.93 -12.36
C LEU A 277 -16.53 17.85 -12.96
N LEU A 278 -16.52 16.63 -12.41
CA LEU A 278 -17.34 15.53 -12.91
C LEU A 278 -18.78 15.67 -12.47
N THR A 279 -19.71 15.43 -13.39
CA THR A 279 -21.15 15.46 -13.15
C THR A 279 -21.77 14.08 -13.43
N ASP A 280 -23.08 13.99 -13.22
CA ASP A 280 -23.85 12.79 -13.55
C ASP A 280 -23.69 12.34 -15.02
N ASN A 281 -23.28 13.23 -15.93
CA ASN A 281 -23.02 12.87 -17.32
C ASN A 281 -21.84 11.88 -17.45
N THR A 282 -20.80 11.99 -16.64
CA THR A 282 -19.73 10.97 -16.60
C THR A 282 -20.31 9.60 -16.26
N LEU A 283 -21.16 9.53 -15.23
CA LEU A 283 -21.78 8.28 -14.78
C LEU A 283 -22.73 7.71 -15.83
N LEU A 284 -23.46 8.56 -16.55
CA LEU A 284 -24.26 8.17 -17.71
C LEU A 284 -23.39 7.51 -18.79
N GLN A 285 -22.27 8.13 -19.20
CA GLN A 285 -21.40 7.54 -20.24
C GLN A 285 -20.78 6.21 -19.80
N LEU A 286 -20.35 6.11 -18.54
CA LEU A 286 -19.83 4.87 -17.96
C LEU A 286 -20.90 3.77 -17.93
N SER A 287 -22.13 4.13 -17.54
CA SER A 287 -23.27 3.21 -17.49
C SER A 287 -23.60 2.57 -18.85
N ILE A 288 -23.39 3.32 -19.94
CA ILE A 288 -23.67 2.87 -21.31
C ILE A 288 -22.50 2.03 -21.85
N HIS A 289 -21.27 2.49 -21.67
CA HIS A 289 -20.13 1.99 -22.43
C HIS A 289 -19.15 1.09 -21.65
N CYS A 290 -19.27 1.00 -20.32
CA CYS A 290 -18.35 0.22 -19.47
C CYS A 290 -19.05 -0.95 -18.77
N PRO A 291 -19.42 -2.02 -19.50
CA PRO A 291 -20.19 -3.15 -18.96
C PRO A 291 -19.41 -4.01 -17.95
N ARG A 292 -18.09 -3.79 -17.81
CA ARG A 292 -17.21 -4.56 -16.92
C ARG A 292 -16.87 -3.86 -15.60
N LEU A 293 -17.41 -2.68 -15.36
CA LEU A 293 -17.09 -1.88 -14.18
C LEU A 293 -17.46 -2.62 -12.88
N GLN A 294 -16.51 -2.65 -11.94
CA GLN A 294 -16.59 -3.38 -10.67
C GLN A 294 -16.35 -2.47 -9.47
N ALA A 295 -15.41 -1.53 -9.57
CA ALA A 295 -15.11 -0.58 -8.50
C ALA A 295 -15.07 0.84 -9.05
N LEU A 296 -15.77 1.76 -8.37
CA LEU A 296 -15.78 3.17 -8.73
C LEU A 296 -15.69 4.02 -7.47
N SER A 297 -14.65 4.86 -7.39
CA SER A 297 -14.54 5.91 -6.38
C SER A 297 -14.83 7.27 -6.99
N LEU A 298 -15.75 8.00 -6.37
CA LEU A 298 -16.16 9.37 -6.72
C LEU A 298 -16.08 10.27 -5.48
N SER A 299 -15.28 9.89 -4.49
CA SER A 299 -15.13 10.66 -3.27
C SER A 299 -14.70 12.10 -3.58
N HIS A 300 -15.30 13.09 -2.92
CA HIS A 300 -15.11 14.52 -3.20
C HIS A 300 -15.53 14.99 -4.62
N CYS A 301 -16.29 14.20 -5.38
CA CYS A 301 -16.97 14.69 -6.59
C CYS A 301 -18.29 15.38 -6.20
N GLU A 302 -18.22 16.66 -5.83
CA GLU A 302 -19.33 17.40 -5.20
C GLU A 302 -20.57 17.59 -6.10
N LEU A 303 -20.41 17.48 -7.42
CA LEU A 303 -21.48 17.68 -8.41
C LEU A 303 -22.25 16.40 -8.76
N ILE A 304 -21.88 15.25 -8.17
CA ILE A 304 -22.59 13.99 -8.38
C ILE A 304 -23.86 13.95 -7.53
N THR A 305 -24.97 13.54 -8.15
CA THR A 305 -26.27 13.46 -7.51
C THR A 305 -26.83 12.03 -7.53
N ASP A 306 -27.99 11.84 -6.89
CA ASP A 306 -28.72 10.56 -6.94
C ASP A 306 -29.03 10.11 -8.39
N ASP A 307 -29.16 11.04 -9.35
CA ASP A 307 -29.48 10.72 -10.75
C ASP A 307 -28.32 10.03 -11.47
N GLY A 308 -27.08 10.45 -11.23
CA GLY A 308 -25.90 9.77 -11.74
C GLY A 308 -25.79 8.34 -11.22
N ILE A 309 -26.10 8.12 -9.94
CA ILE A 309 -26.14 6.77 -9.34
C ILE A 309 -27.31 5.94 -9.87
N ARG A 310 -28.45 6.56 -10.17
CA ARG A 310 -29.57 5.91 -10.87
C ARG A 310 -29.13 5.36 -12.23
N HIS A 311 -28.33 6.12 -12.99
CA HIS A 311 -27.78 5.64 -14.26
C HIS A 311 -26.87 4.43 -14.09
N LEU A 312 -25.93 4.46 -13.15
CA LEU A 312 -25.05 3.32 -12.87
C LEU A 312 -25.82 2.09 -12.39
N SER A 313 -26.71 2.24 -11.41
CA SER A 313 -27.48 1.13 -10.83
C SER A 313 -28.46 0.48 -11.81
N GLY A 314 -28.95 1.24 -12.79
CA GLY A 314 -29.80 0.75 -13.89
C GLY A 314 -29.03 0.07 -15.03
N SER A 315 -27.71 0.09 -15.02
CA SER A 315 -26.87 -0.45 -16.10
C SER A 315 -26.51 -1.92 -15.92
N VAL A 316 -25.96 -2.52 -17.00
CA VAL A 316 -25.46 -3.91 -16.99
C VAL A 316 -24.36 -4.09 -15.95
N CYS A 317 -23.41 -3.14 -15.87
CA CYS A 317 -22.33 -3.25 -14.88
C CYS A 317 -22.86 -3.10 -13.45
N GLY A 318 -23.79 -2.17 -13.21
CA GLY A 318 -24.44 -1.98 -11.91
C GLY A 318 -25.12 -3.25 -11.41
N GLN A 319 -25.94 -3.89 -12.25
CA GLN A 319 -26.73 -5.04 -11.85
C GLN A 319 -25.92 -6.33 -11.69
N GLU A 320 -24.87 -6.53 -12.50
CA GLU A 320 -24.17 -7.81 -12.61
C GLU A 320 -22.73 -7.83 -12.09
N ARG A 321 -22.08 -6.69 -11.87
CA ARG A 321 -20.63 -6.65 -11.64
C ARG A 321 -20.14 -5.67 -10.59
N LEU A 322 -20.85 -4.57 -10.39
CA LEU A 322 -20.46 -3.51 -9.46
C LEU A 322 -20.41 -4.06 -8.03
N GLN A 323 -19.23 -3.94 -7.41
CA GLN A 323 -18.87 -4.47 -6.10
C GLN A 323 -18.54 -3.37 -5.11
N VAL A 324 -17.90 -2.30 -5.56
CA VAL A 324 -17.43 -1.21 -4.70
C VAL A 324 -17.86 0.12 -5.27
N VAL A 325 -18.50 0.93 -4.44
CA VAL A 325 -18.86 2.32 -4.75
C VAL A 325 -18.45 3.19 -3.56
N GLU A 326 -17.61 4.19 -3.80
CA GLU A 326 -17.18 5.17 -2.78
C GLU A 326 -17.70 6.55 -3.19
N LEU A 327 -18.48 7.17 -2.31
CA LEU A 327 -19.17 8.46 -2.53
C LEU A 327 -18.90 9.41 -1.37
N ASP A 328 -17.76 9.27 -0.70
CA ASP A 328 -17.46 10.08 0.47
C ASP A 328 -17.42 11.56 0.09
N ASN A 329 -17.92 12.44 0.95
CA ASN A 329 -17.96 13.88 0.69
C ASN A 329 -18.71 14.25 -0.63
N CYS A 330 -19.74 13.48 -1.02
CA CYS A 330 -20.69 13.87 -2.06
C CYS A 330 -21.94 14.49 -1.41
N PRO A 331 -22.03 15.83 -1.25
CA PRO A 331 -23.06 16.47 -0.43
C PRO A 331 -24.46 16.39 -1.03
N LEU A 332 -24.60 16.09 -2.33
CA LEU A 332 -25.89 15.99 -3.04
C LEU A 332 -26.48 14.58 -3.04
N ILE A 333 -25.78 13.60 -2.46
CA ILE A 333 -26.25 12.21 -2.32
C ILE A 333 -27.21 12.09 -1.14
N THR A 334 -28.37 11.47 -1.37
CA THR A 334 -29.43 11.30 -0.37
C THR A 334 -29.77 9.83 -0.15
N ASP A 335 -30.78 9.56 0.69
CA ASP A 335 -31.36 8.21 0.84
C ASP A 335 -31.81 7.58 -0.50
N LEU A 336 -32.10 8.38 -1.53
CA LEU A 336 -32.53 7.89 -2.84
C LEU A 336 -31.42 7.09 -3.54
N THR A 337 -30.15 7.49 -3.41
CA THR A 337 -29.01 6.69 -3.87
C THR A 337 -29.02 5.28 -3.28
N LEU A 338 -29.36 5.13 -2.00
CA LEU A 338 -29.46 3.81 -1.36
C LEU A 338 -30.62 2.98 -1.90
N GLU A 339 -31.71 3.62 -2.34
CA GLU A 339 -32.81 2.93 -2.99
C GLU A 339 -32.42 2.45 -4.39
N HIS A 340 -31.68 3.27 -5.14
CA HIS A 340 -31.12 2.89 -6.44
C HIS A 340 -30.12 1.75 -6.34
N LEU A 341 -29.17 1.80 -5.41
CA LEU A 341 -28.13 0.78 -5.25
C LEU A 341 -28.66 -0.61 -4.84
N LYS A 342 -29.95 -0.74 -4.46
CA LYS A 342 -30.57 -2.06 -4.21
C LYS A 342 -30.61 -2.95 -5.45
N SER A 343 -30.60 -2.38 -6.66
CA SER A 343 -30.53 -3.16 -7.91
C SER A 343 -29.13 -3.70 -8.19
N CYS A 344 -28.11 -3.30 -7.42
CA CYS A 344 -26.73 -3.77 -7.57
C CYS A 344 -26.52 -5.04 -6.75
N HIS A 345 -26.88 -6.21 -7.29
CA HIS A 345 -26.90 -7.49 -6.56
C HIS A 345 -25.54 -8.02 -6.12
N ARG A 346 -24.44 -7.48 -6.70
CA ARG A 346 -23.06 -7.86 -6.37
C ARG A 346 -22.32 -6.83 -5.53
N LEU A 347 -23.03 -5.80 -5.05
CA LEU A 347 -22.42 -4.74 -4.26
C LEU A 347 -21.95 -5.31 -2.91
N GLU A 348 -20.66 -5.15 -2.62
CA GLU A 348 -20.02 -5.65 -1.41
C GLU A 348 -19.65 -4.52 -0.46
N ARG A 349 -19.30 -3.35 -0.99
CA ARG A 349 -18.86 -2.18 -0.21
C ARG A 349 -19.46 -0.89 -0.74
N ILE A 350 -19.98 -0.08 0.18
CA ILE A 350 -20.46 1.29 -0.08
C ILE A 350 -19.82 2.20 0.97
N GLU A 351 -19.13 3.24 0.55
CA GLU A 351 -18.57 4.28 1.43
C GLU A 351 -19.33 5.60 1.21
N LEU A 352 -19.81 6.20 2.31
CA LEU A 352 -20.72 7.35 2.36
C LEU A 352 -20.34 8.33 3.48
N TYR A 353 -19.07 8.36 3.86
CA TYR A 353 -18.55 9.29 4.87
C TYR A 353 -18.85 10.73 4.43
N ASP A 354 -19.28 11.56 5.39
CA ASP A 354 -19.64 12.97 5.15
C ASP A 354 -20.73 13.23 4.07
N CYS A 355 -21.55 12.22 3.72
CA CYS A 355 -22.79 12.41 2.97
C CYS A 355 -23.93 12.87 3.90
N GLN A 356 -23.98 14.17 4.21
CA GLN A 356 -24.86 14.72 5.25
C GLN A 356 -26.36 14.53 5.02
N GLN A 357 -26.79 14.32 3.77
CA GLN A 357 -28.19 14.08 3.42
C GLN A 357 -28.60 12.60 3.47
N VAL A 358 -27.65 11.68 3.71
CA VAL A 358 -27.93 10.27 3.92
C VAL A 358 -28.30 10.02 5.38
N THR A 359 -29.46 9.42 5.60
CA THR A 359 -29.99 9.20 6.94
C THR A 359 -29.65 7.80 7.47
N ARG A 360 -29.63 7.66 8.80
CA ARG A 360 -29.56 6.34 9.46
C ARG A 360 -30.70 5.41 9.05
N ALA A 361 -31.87 5.96 8.72
CA ALA A 361 -33.02 5.18 8.28
C ALA A 361 -32.79 4.60 6.87
N GLY A 362 -32.24 5.40 5.95
CA GLY A 362 -31.80 4.93 4.62
C GLY A 362 -30.80 3.79 4.71
N ILE A 363 -29.74 3.96 5.50
CA ILE A 363 -28.69 2.94 5.71
C ILE A 363 -29.27 1.64 6.28
N LYS A 364 -30.20 1.73 7.23
CA LYS A 364 -30.88 0.53 7.76
C LYS A 364 -31.71 -0.17 6.69
N ARG A 365 -32.43 0.57 5.84
CA ARG A 365 -33.30 0.01 4.80
C ARG A 365 -32.50 -0.81 3.78
N ILE A 366 -31.33 -0.35 3.34
CA ILE A 366 -30.51 -1.08 2.37
C ILE A 366 -29.89 -2.37 2.94
N ARG A 367 -29.47 -2.35 4.22
CA ARG A 367 -28.95 -3.55 4.93
C ARG A 367 -30.01 -4.64 5.09
N VAL A 368 -31.26 -4.26 5.35
CA VAL A 368 -32.36 -5.21 5.55
C VAL A 368 -32.81 -5.86 4.24
N SER A 369 -32.77 -5.14 3.11
CA SER A 369 -33.07 -5.70 1.79
C SER A 369 -31.98 -6.63 1.23
N GLY A 370 -30.75 -6.55 1.75
CA GLY A 370 -29.58 -7.26 1.25
C GLY A 370 -29.09 -8.37 2.17
N ALA A 371 -29.87 -9.45 2.35
CA ALA A 371 -29.51 -10.62 3.18
C ALA A 371 -28.29 -11.46 2.70
N ARG A 372 -27.39 -10.88 1.88
CA ARG A 372 -26.08 -11.43 1.50
C ARG A 372 -24.91 -10.43 1.51
N HIS A 373 -25.10 -9.20 1.98
CA HIS A 373 -24.02 -8.21 2.03
C HIS A 373 -23.20 -8.42 3.32
N ARG A 374 -22.28 -9.40 3.33
CA ARG A 374 -21.20 -9.47 4.33
C ARG A 374 -20.10 -8.48 3.93
N GLY A 375 -20.37 -7.20 4.11
CA GLY A 375 -19.40 -6.13 3.91
C GLY A 375 -19.68 -5.02 4.90
N ASN A 376 -18.63 -4.52 5.55
CA ASN A 376 -18.69 -3.42 6.52
C ASN A 376 -19.25 -2.16 5.84
N VAL A 377 -20.56 -1.95 5.90
CA VAL A 377 -21.10 -0.58 5.93
C VAL A 377 -20.72 -0.07 7.32
N SER A 378 -19.77 0.87 7.38
CA SER A 378 -19.33 1.46 8.64
C SER A 378 -20.55 1.91 9.46
N ASP A 379 -20.69 1.34 10.66
CA ASP A 379 -21.86 1.51 11.52
C ASP A 379 -21.93 2.88 12.22
N GLU A 380 -21.10 3.84 11.81
CA GLU A 380 -21.16 5.22 12.26
C GLU A 380 -21.38 6.17 11.07
N PRO A 381 -22.54 6.86 10.98
CA PRO A 381 -22.46 8.21 10.45
C PRO A 381 -21.56 8.97 11.42
N ALA A 382 -20.43 9.47 10.94
CA ALA A 382 -19.60 10.41 11.68
C ALA A 382 -20.36 11.74 11.84
N LEU A 383 -21.44 11.73 12.62
CA LEU A 383 -21.86 12.87 13.40
C LEU A 383 -20.90 12.96 14.60
N GLN A 384 -19.61 13.17 14.33
CA GLN A 384 -18.80 13.91 15.27
C GLN A 384 -19.23 15.37 15.14
N VAL A 385 -20.27 15.72 15.90
CA VAL A 385 -20.25 17.03 16.54
C VAL A 385 -18.96 17.02 17.35
N LEU A 386 -17.91 17.65 16.81
CA LEU A 386 -16.65 17.90 17.50
C LEU A 386 -16.99 18.61 18.82
N HIS A 387 -17.08 17.85 19.91
CA HIS A 387 -16.97 18.38 21.24
C HIS A 387 -15.50 18.71 21.44
N ASN A 388 -15.17 19.99 21.50
CA ASN A 388 -13.86 20.46 21.93
C ASN A 388 -13.70 20.10 23.42
N PRO A 389 -12.76 19.25 23.84
CA PRO A 389 -12.67 18.82 25.24
C PRO A 389 -12.13 19.88 26.20
N LEU A 390 -11.96 21.14 25.78
CA LEU A 390 -11.31 22.17 26.60
C LEU A 390 -12.19 23.33 27.06
N THR A 391 -13.45 23.43 26.62
CA THR A 391 -14.40 24.40 27.21
C THR A 391 -15.83 23.89 27.03
N GLY A 392 -16.40 23.27 28.07
CA GLY A 392 -17.77 22.76 28.02
C GLY A 392 -18.83 23.85 27.91
N GLN A 393 -19.06 24.43 26.73
CA GLN A 393 -20.21 25.30 26.43
C GLN A 393 -20.74 25.09 25.01
N ARG A 394 -22.08 25.07 24.89
CA ARG A 394 -22.82 25.11 23.61
C ARG A 394 -22.77 26.52 23.03
N LEU A 395 -22.48 26.65 21.73
CA LEU A 395 -22.71 27.89 20.99
C LEU A 395 -23.63 27.62 19.80
N GLY A 396 -24.81 28.24 19.84
CA GLY A 396 -25.68 28.42 18.69
C GLY A 396 -25.19 29.58 17.84
N VAL A 397 -25.42 29.49 16.53
CA VAL A 397 -25.04 30.54 15.58
C VAL A 397 -25.98 31.74 15.72
N ARG A 398 -25.42 32.92 15.96
CA ARG A 398 -25.96 34.23 15.52
C ARG A 398 -24.80 35.18 15.25
N GLY A 399 -24.92 35.93 14.16
CA GLY A 399 -23.81 36.59 13.47
C GLY A 399 -23.22 37.83 14.13
N GLY A 400 -22.34 38.47 13.36
CA GLY A 400 -21.80 39.80 13.64
C GLY A 400 -20.41 39.80 14.29
N LEU A 401 -19.42 40.21 13.50
CA LEU A 401 -18.20 40.97 13.81
C LEU A 401 -17.67 41.10 15.27
N CYS A 402 -16.32 41.14 15.33
CA CYS A 402 -15.45 41.86 16.29
C CYS A 402 -15.09 41.07 17.59
N VAL A 403 -13.90 41.18 18.23
CA VAL A 403 -12.87 42.23 18.32
C VAL A 403 -11.51 41.60 18.71
N LYS A 404 -10.39 42.18 18.27
CA LYS A 404 -9.02 41.98 18.82
C LYS A 404 -8.91 42.49 20.26
N CYS A 405 -8.23 41.78 21.16
CA CYS A 405 -7.59 42.41 22.32
C CYS A 405 -6.13 41.93 22.45
N GLU A 406 -5.21 42.90 22.47
CA GLU A 406 -3.78 42.77 22.71
C GLU A 406 -3.47 42.83 24.23
N SER A 407 -2.61 41.91 24.72
CA SER A 407 -1.51 41.97 25.74
C SER A 407 -1.59 42.90 27.01
N PRO A 408 -0.57 43.02 27.91
CA PRO A 408 0.67 42.24 28.23
C PRO A 408 0.95 42.05 29.77
N LEU A 409 1.98 41.26 30.16
CA LEU A 409 3.10 41.60 31.10
C LEU A 409 3.84 40.39 31.73
N ALA A 410 5.06 40.67 32.22
CA ALA A 410 6.23 39.81 32.45
C ALA A 410 6.41 39.27 33.89
N LEU A 411 7.32 38.29 34.11
CA LEU A 411 8.55 38.41 34.96
C LEU A 411 9.24 37.06 35.35
N ALA A 412 10.58 37.08 35.22
CA ALA A 412 11.66 36.57 36.10
C ALA A 412 12.04 35.07 36.25
N VAL A 413 13.36 34.84 36.12
CA VAL A 413 14.20 33.71 36.58
C VAL A 413 14.92 34.15 37.89
N PRO A 414 15.55 33.27 38.72
CA PRO A 414 16.98 32.93 38.49
C PRO A 414 17.41 31.48 38.86
N ALA A 415 18.57 31.10 38.32
CA ALA A 415 19.37 29.88 38.56
C ALA A 415 20.21 29.93 39.86
N ILE A 416 20.91 28.84 40.24
CA ILE A 416 22.30 28.77 40.83
C ILE A 416 22.64 27.34 41.35
N ILE A 417 23.61 26.59 40.77
CA ILE A 417 25.04 26.32 41.20
C ILE A 417 25.16 25.02 42.06
N THR A 418 26.11 24.08 41.97
CA THR A 418 27.41 23.79 41.26
C THR A 418 27.75 22.30 41.49
N ALA A 419 28.21 21.53 40.50
CA ALA A 419 29.60 21.20 40.11
C ALA A 419 30.35 20.12 40.94
N ALA A 420 30.80 19.08 40.21
CA ALA A 420 32.19 18.60 40.09
C ALA A 420 32.50 17.12 40.47
N SER A 421 33.04 16.43 39.45
CA SER A 421 34.13 15.42 39.49
C SER A 421 33.85 13.95 39.84
N CYS A 422 33.93 13.11 38.79
CA CYS A 422 34.41 11.71 38.79
C CYS A 422 35.91 11.63 39.19
N PRO A 423 36.60 10.47 39.36
CA PRO A 423 36.28 9.09 38.95
C PRO A 423 36.76 7.93 39.89
N GLY A 424 36.48 6.67 39.52
CA GLY A 424 37.49 5.59 39.67
C GLY A 424 37.16 4.34 40.52
N ALA A 425 36.94 3.22 39.81
CA ALA A 425 37.57 1.89 39.98
C ALA A 425 37.27 0.93 41.17
N ALA A 426 37.17 -0.35 40.78
CA ALA A 426 37.54 -1.61 41.47
C ALA A 426 36.65 -2.10 42.62
N GLU A 427 35.88 -3.18 42.39
CA GLU A 427 36.15 -4.57 42.80
C GLU A 427 36.08 -4.81 44.33
N VAL A 428 35.22 -5.74 44.76
CA VAL A 428 35.59 -7.01 45.44
C VAL A 428 34.33 -7.77 45.87
N ARG A 429 34.50 -9.09 45.84
CA ARG A 429 33.58 -10.22 45.97
C ARG A 429 32.88 -10.36 47.33
N GLY A 430 31.66 -10.89 47.26
CA GLY A 430 31.28 -12.15 47.93
C GLY A 430 30.57 -12.06 49.28
N GLN A 431 29.36 -12.64 49.37
CA GLN A 431 29.11 -13.90 50.11
C GLN A 431 27.62 -14.28 50.09
N ARG A 432 27.40 -15.59 50.22
CA ARG A 432 26.17 -16.37 50.14
C ARG A 432 25.20 -16.08 51.31
N SER A 433 23.90 -16.29 51.08
CA SER A 433 23.08 -17.16 51.94
C SER A 433 21.73 -17.51 51.30
N ASP A 434 21.28 -18.72 51.59
CA ASP A 434 20.12 -19.46 51.10
C ASP A 434 18.76 -18.81 51.42
N ALA A 435 17.77 -19.04 50.54
CA ALA A 435 16.45 -19.55 50.94
C ALA A 435 15.62 -19.94 49.68
N ARG A 436 14.93 -21.06 49.81
CA ARG A 436 14.06 -21.72 48.83
C ARG A 436 12.72 -20.99 48.69
N ASP A 437 12.11 -21.07 47.50
CA ASP A 437 10.80 -21.68 47.25
C ASP A 437 10.11 -21.11 45.99
N GLU A 438 9.33 -22.00 45.40
CA GLU A 438 8.57 -21.96 44.15
C GLU A 438 7.60 -20.77 44.03
N GLU A 439 7.42 -20.20 42.82
CA GLU A 439 6.15 -20.27 42.06
C GLU A 439 6.21 -19.44 40.76
N GLU A 440 5.70 -20.02 39.69
CA GLU A 440 5.44 -19.37 38.40
C GLU A 440 4.44 -18.20 38.54
N ARG A 441 4.75 -17.05 37.93
CA ARG A 441 3.75 -16.29 37.15
C ARG A 441 4.39 -15.18 36.32
N SER A 442 4.31 -15.34 35.01
CA SER A 442 4.56 -14.33 34.00
C SER A 442 3.65 -13.11 34.23
N ARG A 443 4.25 -11.97 34.59
CA ARG A 443 3.62 -10.65 34.54
C ARG A 443 4.51 -9.74 33.71
N TRP A 444 4.23 -9.65 32.41
CA TRP A 444 4.82 -8.62 31.56
C TRP A 444 4.10 -7.31 31.85
N LEU A 445 4.75 -6.48 32.68
CA LEU A 445 4.50 -5.05 32.80
C LEU A 445 5.03 -4.37 31.53
N VAL A 446 4.11 -3.91 30.67
CA VAL A 446 4.46 -2.99 29.57
C VAL A 446 4.76 -1.63 30.19
N ARG A 447 6.05 -1.31 30.30
CA ARG A 447 6.54 0.06 30.50
C ARG A 447 6.48 0.79 29.17
N THR A 448 5.75 1.90 29.14
CA THR A 448 5.87 2.95 28.12
C THR A 448 6.95 3.92 28.57
N GLU A 449 8.09 3.96 27.89
CA GLU A 449 9.00 5.11 27.92
C GLU A 449 9.17 5.70 26.50
N PRO A 450 9.20 7.04 26.36
CA PRO A 450 9.33 7.72 25.08
C PRO A 450 10.78 7.81 24.62
N LEU A 451 11.07 7.34 23.41
CA LEU A 451 12.35 7.58 22.73
C LEU A 451 12.33 8.96 22.05
N ALA A 452 13.16 9.87 22.55
CA ALA A 452 13.47 11.15 21.93
C ALA A 452 14.49 10.97 20.80
N PHE A 453 14.20 11.51 19.61
CA PHE A 453 15.19 11.71 18.54
C PHE A 453 15.90 13.08 18.70
N PRO A 454 17.20 13.19 18.42
CA PRO A 454 17.94 14.44 18.54
C PRO A 454 17.67 15.36 17.35
N SER A 455 17.36 16.63 17.65
CA SER A 455 17.15 17.70 16.70
C SER A 455 18.48 18.32 16.26
N ARG A 456 18.68 18.58 14.96
CA ARG A 456 19.52 19.68 14.48
C ARG A 456 18.76 20.55 13.50
N ARG A 457 18.91 21.85 13.73
CA ARG A 457 18.16 23.01 13.21
C ARG A 457 18.51 23.32 11.76
N TYR A 458 17.51 23.69 10.96
CA TYR A 458 17.59 24.83 10.05
C TYR A 458 16.27 25.63 10.13
N ALA A 459 16.40 26.95 10.28
CA ALA A 459 15.33 27.95 10.26
C ALA A 459 14.81 28.12 8.80
N PHE A 460 13.57 28.46 8.46
CA PHE A 460 12.66 29.52 8.91
C PHE A 460 11.22 29.18 8.39
N GLY A 461 10.16 29.64 9.06
CA GLY A 461 8.80 29.83 8.49
C GLY A 461 7.71 28.80 8.82
N ARG A 462 7.01 28.97 9.97
CA ARG A 462 5.66 28.38 10.26
C ARG A 462 4.59 29.16 9.48
N VAL A 463 3.47 28.60 9.01
CA VAL A 463 2.33 27.94 9.71
C VAL A 463 1.68 26.97 8.70
N GLY A 464 1.16 25.77 8.99
CA GLY A 464 0.87 25.04 10.22
C GLY A 464 -0.44 24.23 10.03
N GLY A 465 -0.34 22.91 9.78
CA GLY A 465 -1.46 21.97 9.74
C GLY A 465 -0.95 20.57 10.07
N ARG A 466 -1.42 19.99 11.19
CA ARG A 466 -0.92 18.73 11.78
C ARG A 466 -1.56 17.52 11.08
N GLY A 467 -0.73 16.59 10.64
CA GLY A 467 -1.14 15.27 10.16
C GLY A 467 -1.59 14.35 11.28
N GLY A 468 -2.69 13.62 11.04
CA GLY A 468 -3.14 12.48 11.83
C GLY A 468 -2.57 11.19 11.25
N ALA A 469 -1.98 10.36 12.11
CA ALA A 469 -1.51 9.02 11.77
C ALA A 469 -2.69 8.04 11.75
N ALA A 470 -2.88 7.32 10.64
CA ALA A 470 -3.80 6.18 10.58
C ALA A 470 -3.08 4.90 11.03
N VAL A 471 -3.61 4.25 12.07
CA VAL A 471 -3.20 2.92 12.53
C VAL A 471 -4.27 1.94 12.08
N SER A 472 -3.95 1.07 11.11
CA SER A 472 -4.85 -0.01 10.70
C SER A 472 -4.70 -1.21 11.64
N VAL A 473 -5.76 -1.54 12.39
CA VAL A 473 -5.87 -2.79 13.17
C VAL A 473 -6.70 -3.78 12.35
N LEU A 474 -6.05 -4.85 11.85
CA LEU A 474 -6.74 -6.04 11.35
C LEU A 474 -7.19 -6.89 12.54
N LEU A 475 -8.49 -7.04 12.75
CA LEU A 475 -9.05 -8.06 13.64
C LEU A 475 -9.34 -9.33 12.82
N ALA A 476 -8.59 -10.39 13.09
CA ALA A 476 -8.89 -11.73 12.64
C ALA A 476 -9.90 -12.39 13.60
N GLU A 477 -11.10 -12.71 13.12
CA GLU A 477 -12.08 -13.52 13.86
C GLU A 477 -11.58 -14.96 14.00
N ARG A 478 -11.27 -15.38 15.23
CA ARG A 478 -11.23 -16.80 15.61
C ARG A 478 -12.61 -17.20 16.13
N ALA A 479 -13.30 -18.06 15.38
CA ALA A 479 -14.42 -18.81 15.92
C ALA A 479 -13.91 -19.79 16.98
N SER A 480 -14.46 -19.72 18.20
CA SER A 480 -14.26 -20.71 19.25
C SER A 480 -15.58 -20.85 20.00
N ASP A 481 -16.27 -21.95 19.71
CA ASP A 481 -17.53 -22.37 20.33
C ASP A 481 -17.19 -23.21 21.57
N PRO A 482 -17.53 -22.79 22.81
CA PRO A 482 -17.27 -23.58 24.00
C PRO A 482 -18.59 -24.06 24.59
N ARG A 483 -19.01 -25.28 24.24
CA ARG A 483 -19.96 -26.07 25.05
C ARG A 483 -19.99 -27.52 24.58
N MET A 484 -19.32 -28.41 25.33
CA MET A 484 -19.69 -29.81 25.63
C MET A 484 -18.45 -30.59 26.06
N CYS A 485 -18.12 -30.54 27.35
CA CYS A 485 -17.32 -31.58 28.01
C CYS A 485 -17.88 -31.76 29.41
N GLY A 486 -18.49 -32.90 29.68
CA GLY A 486 -19.04 -33.21 30.98
C GLY A 486 -19.61 -34.62 31.06
N ARG A 487 -18.76 -35.53 31.57
CA ARG A 487 -19.03 -36.84 32.22
C ARG A 487 -18.64 -38.09 31.44
N MET A 488 -17.43 -38.56 31.73
CA MET A 488 -17.14 -40.00 31.82
C MET A 488 -17.41 -40.47 33.25
N GLY A 489 -18.10 -41.61 33.37
CA GLY A 489 -18.33 -42.29 34.63
C GLY A 489 -18.80 -43.73 34.41
N ARG A 490 -17.83 -44.65 34.34
CA ARG A 490 -17.83 -46.09 34.72
C ARG A 490 -18.94 -47.03 34.20
N GLY A 491 -18.50 -48.19 33.70
CA GLY A 491 -19.12 -49.47 34.07
C GLY A 491 -19.26 -50.51 32.95
N ALA A 492 -18.40 -51.54 33.05
CA ALA A 492 -18.65 -52.97 32.84
C ALA A 492 -19.08 -53.53 31.46
N ASP A 493 -18.21 -54.42 30.97
CA ASP A 493 -18.44 -55.81 30.53
C ASP A 493 -19.39 -56.18 29.37
N ASP A 494 -18.81 -57.10 28.59
CA ASP A 494 -19.40 -58.31 28.00
C ASP A 494 -19.82 -58.37 26.51
N THR A 495 -19.06 -59.24 25.84
CA THR A 495 -19.49 -60.32 24.92
C THR A 495 -19.61 -60.09 23.40
N SER A 496 -18.70 -60.79 22.71
CA SER A 496 -18.89 -61.68 21.54
C SER A 496 -19.44 -61.13 20.21
N THR A 497 -18.54 -61.06 19.21
CA THR A 497 -18.53 -61.75 17.89
C THR A 497 -19.84 -62.35 17.31
N PRO A 498 -19.92 -62.54 15.97
CA PRO A 498 -18.83 -62.58 14.98
C PRO A 498 -18.82 -61.47 13.93
#